data_AF-A0AAW5MTI4-F1
#
_entry.id   AF-A0AAW5MTI4-F1
#
_cell.length_a   1.000
_cell.length_b   1.000
_cell.length_c   1.000
_cell.angle_alpha   90.00
_cell.angle_beta   90.00
_cell.angle_gamma   90.00
#
_symmetry.space_group_name_H-M   'P 1'
#
loop_
_entity.id
_entity.type
_entity.pdbx_description
1 polymer ?
#
loop_
_entity_poly.entity_id
_entity_poly.type
_entity_poly.pdbx_seq_one_letter_code
_entity_poly.pdbx_strand_id
1 'polypeptide(L)'
;ITGLEDDALKCNGTAFSANHGTSTTNKITNVMAGDLSDTSTDAVNGAQLKTTNDNVASNTTHITKQTNDVADINTTITGQEDD
;
A
#
# COMPACT_ATOMS: atom_id res chain seq x y z
N ILE A 1 14.48 16.53 34.33
CA ILE A 1 14.07 16.25 32.94
C ILE A 1 12.55 16.11 32.96
N THR A 2 11.84 17.09 32.40
CA THR A 2 10.38 17.09 32.26
C THR A 2 10.12 17.14 30.74
N GLY A 3 9.25 16.28 30.22
CA GLY A 3 8.95 16.21 28.77
C GLY A 3 9.28 14.87 28.10
N LEU A 4 10.14 14.02 28.67
CA LEU A 4 10.30 12.64 28.16
C LEU A 4 8.98 11.85 28.23
N GLU A 5 8.18 12.13 29.27
CA GLU A 5 6.83 11.58 29.35
C GLU A 5 5.91 12.18 28.29
N ASP A 6 6.07 13.42 27.86
CA ASP A 6 5.16 13.98 26.86
C ASP A 6 5.52 13.57 25.44
N ASP A 7 6.82 13.41 25.14
CA ASP A 7 7.34 13.21 23.79
C ASP A 7 7.66 11.76 23.41
N ALA A 8 7.71 10.83 24.37
CA ALA A 8 8.01 9.43 24.08
C ALA A 8 6.81 8.67 23.51
N LEU A 9 7.07 7.70 22.61
CA LEU A 9 6.09 6.66 22.26
C LEU A 9 5.84 5.77 23.49
N LYS A 10 4.66 5.91 24.10
CA LYS A 10 4.30 5.20 25.33
C LYS A 10 3.47 3.95 25.06
N CYS A 11 3.73 2.89 25.83
CA CYS A 11 2.83 1.74 25.87
C CYS A 11 1.55 2.08 26.64
N ASN A 12 0.39 1.80 26.05
CA ASN A 12 -0.94 2.04 26.66
C ASN A 12 -1.53 0.79 27.34
N GLY A 13 -0.69 -0.21 27.61
CA GLY A 13 -1.08 -1.51 28.16
C GLY A 13 -1.25 -2.61 27.11
N THR A 14 -1.49 -2.26 25.84
CA THR A 14 -1.64 -3.25 24.74
C THR A 14 -0.74 -2.96 23.55
N ALA A 15 -0.41 -1.69 23.27
CA ALA A 15 0.45 -1.28 22.18
C ALA A 15 1.20 0.03 22.48
N PHE A 16 2.22 0.34 21.69
CA PHE A 16 2.80 1.68 21.66
C PHE A 16 1.84 2.65 20.95
N SER A 17 1.56 3.79 21.58
CA SER A 17 0.67 4.82 21.04
C SER A 17 1.47 5.94 20.39
N ALA A 18 1.07 6.29 19.17
CA ALA A 18 1.54 7.50 18.47
C ALA A 18 0.71 8.75 18.82
N ASN A 19 -0.09 8.72 19.88
CA ASN A 19 -0.75 9.92 20.41
C ASN A 19 0.31 10.88 20.97
N HIS A 20 0.26 12.15 20.57
CA HIS A 20 1.20 13.18 21.01
C HIS A 20 0.53 14.56 20.97
N GLY A 21 0.68 15.33 22.04
CA GLY A 21 0.01 16.62 22.19
C GLY A 21 -1.52 16.52 22.13
N THR A 22 -2.14 17.31 21.27
CA THR A 22 -3.60 17.30 21.03
C THR A 22 -4.04 16.33 19.93
N SER A 23 -3.08 15.70 19.24
CA SER A 23 -3.38 14.79 18.13
C SER A 23 -3.37 13.34 18.58
N THR A 24 -4.50 12.67 18.41
CA THR A 24 -4.67 11.25 18.76
C THR A 24 -3.93 10.30 17.82
N THR A 25 -3.48 10.78 16.65
CA THR A 25 -2.66 10.02 15.68
C THR A 25 -1.56 10.89 15.10
N ASN A 26 -0.35 10.35 14.94
CA ASN A 26 0.79 11.08 14.38
C ASN A 26 1.62 10.18 13.47
N LYS A 27 2.41 10.80 12.59
CA LYS A 27 3.35 10.09 11.71
C LYS A 27 4.55 9.58 12.50
N ILE A 28 4.99 8.38 12.17
CA ILE A 28 6.33 7.87 12.52
C ILE A 28 7.17 7.96 11.24
N THR A 29 8.20 8.80 11.25
CA THR A 29 9.06 9.06 10.08
C THR A 29 10.48 8.56 10.33
N ASN A 30 11.33 8.61 9.28
CA ASN A 30 12.68 8.05 9.27
C ASN A 30 12.70 6.53 9.56
N VAL A 31 11.61 5.85 9.17
CA VAL A 31 11.51 4.39 9.21
C VAL A 31 12.27 3.84 8.01
N MET A 32 13.37 3.15 8.27
CA MET A 32 14.09 2.40 7.24
C MET A 32 13.16 1.35 6.61
N ALA A 33 13.41 0.97 5.36
CA ALA A 33 12.61 -0.09 4.74
C ALA A 33 12.77 -1.37 5.55
N GLY A 34 11.65 -1.94 6.01
CA GLY A 34 11.65 -3.18 6.76
C GLY A 34 11.85 -4.40 5.86
N ASP A 35 12.36 -5.49 6.40
CA ASP A 35 12.50 -6.73 5.63
C ASP A 35 11.13 -7.29 5.25
N LEU A 36 10.96 -7.69 3.99
CA LEU A 36 9.73 -8.31 3.48
C LEU A 36 9.92 -9.83 3.41
N SER A 37 9.67 -10.50 4.54
CA SER A 37 9.71 -11.96 4.68
C SER A 37 8.60 -12.46 5.59
N ASP A 38 8.27 -13.75 5.50
CA ASP A 38 7.16 -14.37 6.25
C ASP A 38 7.29 -14.25 7.77
N THR A 39 8.51 -14.04 8.28
CA THR A 39 8.80 -13.94 9.71
C THR A 39 9.15 -12.52 10.18
N SER A 40 9.11 -11.52 9.29
CA SER A 40 9.52 -10.16 9.63
C SER A 40 8.57 -9.51 10.64
N THR A 41 9.14 -8.76 11.58
CA THR A 41 8.42 -7.90 12.52
C THR A 41 8.76 -6.42 12.32
N ASP A 42 9.43 -6.09 11.22
CA ASP A 42 9.83 -4.71 10.93
C ASP A 42 8.64 -3.87 10.51
N ALA A 43 8.65 -2.60 10.89
CA ALA A 43 7.71 -1.64 10.33
C ALA A 43 8.02 -1.41 8.84
N VAL A 44 6.99 -1.41 8.00
CA VAL A 44 7.11 -1.02 6.59
C VAL A 44 6.91 0.48 6.43
N ASN A 45 7.64 1.09 5.50
CA ASN A 45 7.51 2.52 5.22
C ASN A 45 6.69 2.80 3.96
N GLY A 46 6.41 4.09 3.71
CA GLY A 46 5.60 4.51 2.57
C GLY A 46 6.23 4.20 1.20
N ALA A 47 7.55 4.12 1.09
CA ALA A 47 8.21 3.79 -0.18
C ALA A 47 7.93 2.34 -0.59
N GLN A 48 7.95 1.41 0.37
CA GLN A 48 7.61 0.01 0.11
C GLN A 48 6.15 -0.14 -0.33
N LEU A 49 5.22 0.52 0.36
CA LEU A 49 3.81 0.52 -0.04
C LEU A 49 3.58 1.15 -1.42
N LYS A 50 4.34 2.20 -1.76
CA LYS A 50 4.29 2.83 -3.08
C LYS A 50 4.72 1.87 -4.19
N THR A 51 5.80 1.12 -4.01
CA THR A 51 6.24 0.08 -4.97
C THR A 51 5.15 -0.96 -5.20
N THR A 52 4.50 -1.46 -4.13
CA THR A 52 3.37 -2.38 -4.26
C THR A 52 2.22 -1.76 -5.04
N ASN A 53 1.84 -0.51 -4.73
CA ASN A 53 0.76 0.19 -5.42
C ASN A 53 1.06 0.44 -6.91
N ASP A 54 2.33 0.66 -7.27
CA ASP A 54 2.74 0.82 -8.67
C ASP A 54 2.58 -0.48 -9.46
N ASN A 55 2.93 -1.62 -8.84
CA ASN A 55 2.69 -2.93 -9.45
C ASN A 55 1.19 -3.20 -9.63
N VAL A 56 0.35 -2.82 -8.66
CA VAL A 56 -1.12 -2.93 -8.77
C VAL A 56 -1.67 -2.04 -9.89
N ALA A 57 -1.17 -0.82 -10.03
CA ALA A 57 -1.55 0.08 -11.12
C ALA A 57 -1.15 -0.50 -12.50
N SER A 58 0.05 -1.06 -12.62
CA SER A 58 0.49 -1.74 -13.85
C SER A 58 -0.40 -2.92 -14.20
N ASN A 59 -0.76 -3.76 -13.21
CA ASN A 59 -1.69 -4.86 -13.41
C ASN A 59 -3.05 -4.36 -13.89
N THR A 60 -3.55 -3.26 -13.33
CA THR A 60 -4.80 -2.63 -13.75
C THR A 60 -4.74 -2.20 -15.23
N THR A 61 -3.65 -1.58 -15.65
CA THR A 61 -3.43 -1.22 -17.06
C THR A 61 -3.44 -2.44 -17.98
N HIS A 62 -2.75 -3.52 -17.60
CA HIS A 62 -2.73 -4.76 -18.38
C HIS A 62 -4.12 -5.38 -18.50
N ILE A 63 -4.90 -5.41 -17.42
CA ILE A 63 -6.27 -5.94 -17.43
C ILE A 63 -7.16 -5.12 -18.36
N THR A 64 -7.09 -3.79 -18.31
CA THR A 64 -7.85 -2.91 -19.23
C THR A 64 -7.48 -3.19 -20.69
N LYS A 65 -6.19 -3.35 -20.99
CA LYS A 65 -5.75 -3.71 -22.34
C LYS A 65 -6.31 -5.07 -22.77
N GLN A 66 -6.19 -6.09 -21.93
CA GLN A 66 -6.75 -7.41 -22.22
C GLN A 66 -8.26 -7.38 -22.43
N THR A 67 -8.98 -6.54 -21.68
CA THR A 67 -10.44 -6.35 -21.86
C THR A 67 -10.76 -5.77 -23.22
N ASN A 68 -10.00 -4.77 -23.66
CA ASN A 68 -10.16 -4.18 -24.99
C ASN A 68 -9.82 -5.19 -26.10
N ASP A 69 -8.69 -5.89 -25.97
CA ASP A 69 -8.27 -6.91 -26.94
C ASP A 69 -9.37 -8.00 -27.08
N VAL A 70 -10.01 -8.41 -25.98
CA VAL A 70 -11.14 -9.37 -26.00
C VAL A 70 -12.37 -8.80 -26.70
N ALA A 71 -12.70 -7.51 -26.48
CA ALA A 71 -13.81 -6.85 -27.15
C ALA A 71 -13.60 -6.75 -28.67
N ASP A 72 -12.36 -6.46 -29.10
CA ASP A 72 -11.97 -6.39 -30.50
C ASP A 72 -12.03 -7.78 -31.17
N ILE A 73 -11.57 -8.83 -30.47
CA ILE A 73 -11.70 -10.22 -30.91
C ILE A 73 -13.17 -10.59 -31.10
N ASN A 74 -14.03 -10.27 -30.13
CA ASN A 74 -15.46 -10.56 -30.19
C ASN A 74 -16.11 -9.89 -31.40
N THR A 75 -15.77 -8.62 -31.66
CA THR A 75 -16.27 -7.87 -32.83
C THR A 75 -15.82 -8.52 -34.15
N THR A 76 -14.57 -8.95 -34.22
CA THR A 76 -14.00 -9.61 -35.41
C THR A 76 -14.72 -10.93 -35.70
N ILE A 77 -14.94 -11.76 -34.68
CA ILE A 77 -15.65 -13.04 -34.81
C ILE A 77 -17.07 -12.82 -35.30
N THR A 78 -17.81 -11.90 -34.67
CA THR A 78 -19.20 -11.63 -35.07
C THR A 78 -19.29 -11.15 -36.52
N GLY A 79 -18.31 -10.41 -37.01
CA GLY A 79 -18.28 -9.96 -38.41
C GLY A 79 -17.98 -11.08 -39.42
N GLN A 80 -17.33 -12.17 -39.00
CA GLN A 80 -17.06 -13.33 -39.87
C GLN A 80 -18.22 -14.32 -39.94
N GLU A 81 -19.13 -14.30 -38.96
CA GLU A 81 -20.34 -15.14 -38.96
C GLU A 81 -21.41 -14.65 -39.95
N ASP A 82 -21.31 -13.38 -40.38
CA ASP A 82 -22.23 -12.74 -41.32
C ASP A 82 -21.89 -12.98 -42.82
N ASP A 83 -20.69 -13.51 -43.13
CA ASP A 83 -20.20 -13.81 -44.50
C ASP A 83 -20.44 -15.29 -44.92
#